data_AF-A0A524D4N1-F1
#
_entry.id   AF-A0A524D4N1-F1
#
_cell.length_a   1.000
_cell.length_b   1.000
_cell.length_c   1.000
_cell.angle_alpha   90.00
_cell.angle_beta   90.00
_cell.angle_gamma   90.00
#
_symmetry.space_group_name_H-M   'P 1'
#
loop_
_entity.id
_entity.type
_entity.pdbx_description
1 polymer ?
#
loop_
_entity_poly.entity_id
_entity_poly.type
_entity_poly.pdbx_seq_one_letter_code
_entity_poly.pdbx_strand_id
1 'polypeptide(L)' 'MVDITLSIPDDLKKEMEEFPEINWSVVIRSSIKQKLFDLKFLKSFTSESDITDEDAEKLGREVSDLLAKHYMSK' A
#
# COMPACT_ATOMS: atom_id res chain seq x y z
N MET A 1 17.90 11.01 18.36
CA MET A 1 17.45 10.60 17.01
C MET A 1 18.40 9.54 16.49
N VAL A 2 17.95 8.68 15.58
CA VAL A 2 18.78 7.66 14.92
C VAL A 2 18.80 7.99 13.44
N ASP A 3 19.97 7.85 12.82
CA ASP A 3 20.16 8.11 11.40
C ASP A 3 19.92 6.84 10.58
N ILE A 4 19.33 7.01 9.40
CA ILE A 4 19.07 5.93 8.45
C ILE A 4 19.79 6.32 7.14
N THR A 5 20.69 5.44 6.69
CA THR A 5 21.32 5.56 5.37
C THR A 5 20.56 4.67 4.38
N LEU A 6 20.12 5.25 3.27
CA LEU A 6 19.37 4.55 2.22
C LEU A 6 20.12 4.68 0.89
N SER A 7 20.26 3.57 0.17
CA SER A 7 20.70 3.59 -1.22
C SER A 7 19.49 3.84 -2.12
N ILE A 8 19.60 4.81 -3.02
CA ILE A 8 18.61 5.10 -4.06
C ILE A 8 19.28 5.00 -5.43
N PRO A 9 18.53 4.70 -6.50
CA PRO A 9 19.02 4.79 -7.86
C PRO A 9 19.57 6.19 -8.20
N ASP A 10 20.63 6.26 -8.99
CA ASP A 10 21.31 7.52 -9.33
C ASP A 10 20.44 8.47 -10.13
N ASP A 11 19.58 7.94 -11.00
CA ASP A 11 18.56 8.68 -11.76
C ASP A 11 17.55 9.34 -10.82
N LEU A 12 17.02 8.60 -9.85
CA LEU A 12 16.09 9.16 -8.85
C LEU A 12 16.75 10.28 -8.05
N LYS A 13 18.03 10.12 -7.67
CA LYS A 13 18.76 11.18 -6.97
C LYS A 13 18.85 12.46 -7.81
N LYS A 14 19.12 12.35 -9.11
CA LYS A 14 19.18 13.51 -10.02
C LYS A 14 17.84 14.21 -10.10
N GLU A 15 16.74 13.47 -10.25
CA GLU A 15 15.39 14.05 -10.24
C GLU A 15 15.08 14.77 -8.92
N MET A 16 15.53 14.22 -7.78
CA MET A 16 15.37 14.88 -6.48
C MET A 16 16.18 16.18 -6.37
N GLU A 17 17.37 16.22 -6.96
CA GLU A 17 18.26 17.40 -6.97
C GLU A 17 17.72 18.54 -7.84
N GLU A 18 16.81 18.26 -8.78
CA GLU A 18 16.10 19.29 -9.55
C GLU A 18 15.15 20.14 -8.68
N PHE A 19 14.76 19.64 -7.50
CA PHE A 19 13.87 20.32 -6.54
C PHE A 19 14.57 20.57 -5.19
N PRO A 20 15.60 21.44 -5.14
CA PRO A 20 16.40 21.68 -3.94
C PRO A 20 15.63 22.36 -2.80
N GLU A 21 14.49 22.97 -3.08
CA GLU A 21 13.59 23.57 -2.09
C GLU A 21 12.86 22.53 -1.22
N ILE A 22 12.85 21.26 -1.65
CA ILE A 22 12.17 20.16 -0.95
C ILE A 22 13.11 19.54 0.09
N ASN A 23 12.64 19.48 1.34
CA ASN A 23 13.31 18.69 2.38
C ASN A 23 12.95 17.20 2.22
N TRP A 24 13.69 16.50 1.37
CA TRP A 24 13.47 15.09 1.07
C TRP A 24 13.51 14.18 2.31
N SER A 25 14.30 14.51 3.34
CA SER A 25 14.29 13.74 4.58
C SER A 25 12.95 13.81 5.31
N VAL A 26 12.22 14.93 5.23
CA VAL A 26 10.86 15.04 5.79
C VAL A 26 9.88 14.19 4.98
N VAL A 27 9.97 14.23 3.65
CA VAL A 27 9.13 13.43 2.76
C VAL A 27 9.31 11.94 3.07
N ILE A 28 10.55 11.46 3.12
CA ILE A 28 10.86 10.06 3.44
C ILE A 28 10.30 9.65 4.81
N ARG A 29 10.49 10.48 5.84
CA ARG A 29 9.94 10.18 7.19
C ARG A 29 8.42 10.06 7.19
N SER A 30 7.73 10.95 6.48
CA SER A 30 6.27 10.91 6.36
C SER A 30 5.81 9.65 5.61
N SER A 31 6.48 9.29 4.52
CA SER A 31 6.17 8.08 3.76
C SER A 31 6.39 6.81 4.57
N ILE A 32 7.48 6.72 5.33
CA ILE A 32 7.74 5.58 6.24
C ILE A 32 6.65 5.49 7.32
N LYS A 33 6.28 6.63 7.93
CA LYS A 33 5.23 6.66 8.96
C LYS A 33 3.89 6.20 8.41
N GLN A 34 3.51 6.65 7.22
CA GLN A 34 2.28 6.22 6.56
C GLN A 34 2.31 4.72 6.25
N LYS A 35 3.39 4.23 5.65
CA LYS A 35 3.50 2.79 5.33
C LYS A 35 3.42 1.92 6.59
N LEU A 36 4.03 2.36 7.69
CA LEU A 36 3.95 1.65 8.96
C LEU A 36 2.53 1.67 9.54
N PHE A 37 1.80 2.78 9.40
CA PHE A 37 0.39 2.85 9.78
C PHE A 37 -0.45 1.85 8.97
N ASP A 38 -0.30 1.83 7.65
CA ASP A 38 -1.04 0.92 6.77
C ASP A 38 -0.76 -0.55 7.12
N LEU A 39 0.51 -0.90 7.35
CA LEU A 39 0.91 -2.25 7.73
C LEU A 39 0.35 -2.66 9.10
N LYS A 40 0.31 -1.75 10.07
CA LYS A 40 -0.31 -2.01 11.38
C LYS A 40 -1.81 -2.19 11.25
N PHE A 41 -2.47 -1.33 10.48
CA PHE A 41 -3.90 -1.42 10.21
C PHE A 41 -4.25 -2.77 9.56
N LEU A 42 -3.54 -3.15 8.49
CA LEU A 42 -3.73 -4.44 7.83
C LEU A 42 -3.52 -5.59 8.81
N LYS A 43 -2.44 -5.58 9.58
CA LYS A 43 -2.17 -6.62 10.57
C LYS A 43 -3.28 -6.73 11.62
N SER A 44 -3.81 -5.62 12.13
CA SER A 44 -4.93 -5.63 13.09
C SER A 44 -6.25 -6.04 12.43
N PHE A 45 -6.46 -5.66 11.18
CA PHE A 45 -7.66 -5.99 10.44
C PHE A 45 -7.73 -7.49 10.13
N THR A 46 -6.58 -8.11 9.84
CA THR A 46 -6.48 -9.54 9.55
C THR A 46 -6.24 -10.41 10.79
N SER A 47 -5.91 -9.85 11.96
CA SER A 47 -5.50 -10.66 13.13
C SER A 47 -6.62 -11.51 13.74
N GLU A 48 -7.88 -11.13 13.51
CA GLU A 48 -9.07 -11.86 13.98
C GLU A 48 -9.80 -12.56 12.82
N SER A 49 -9.21 -12.56 11.63
CA SER A 49 -9.82 -13.15 10.44
C SER A 49 -9.45 -14.62 10.31
N ASP A 50 -10.46 -15.49 10.29
CA ASP A 50 -10.31 -16.91 9.94
C ASP A 50 -10.42 -17.17 8.42
N ILE A 51 -10.63 -16.12 7.62
CA ILE A 51 -10.75 -16.22 6.14
C ILE A 51 -9.45 -16.77 5.57
N THR A 52 -9.56 -17.90 4.86
CA THR A 52 -8.45 -18.49 4.10
C THR A 52 -8.35 -17.90 2.69
N ASP A 53 -7.24 -18.17 2.01
CA ASP A 53 -7.07 -17.76 0.60
C ASP A 53 -8.16 -18.37 -0.31
N GLU A 54 -8.56 -19.60 -0.04
CA GLU A 54 -9.63 -20.30 -0.78
C GLU A 54 -11.00 -19.64 -0.55
N ASP A 55 -11.28 -19.22 0.68
CA ASP A 55 -12.51 -18.48 1.02
C ASP A 55 -12.55 -17.12 0.32
N ALA A 56 -11.43 -16.39 0.31
CA ALA A 56 -11.30 -15.12 -0.37
C ALA A 56 -11.54 -15.26 -1.89
N GLU A 57 -10.98 -16.30 -2.51
CA GLU A 57 -11.15 -16.57 -3.93
C GLU A 57 -12.61 -16.96 -4.26
N LYS A 58 -13.24 -17.77 -3.41
CA LYS A 58 -14.66 -18.14 -3.55
C LYS A 58 -15.57 -16.92 -3.44
N LEU A 59 -15.35 -16.07 -2.43
CA LEU A 59 -16.08 -14.81 -2.26
C LEU A 59 -15.91 -13.89 -3.48
N GLY A 60 -14.68 -13.78 -4.01
CA GLY A 60 -14.40 -12.98 -5.20
C GLY A 60 -15.18 -13.45 -6.43
N ARG A 61 -15.27 -14.76 -6.66
CA ARG A 61 -16.08 -15.35 -7.73
C ARG A 61 -17.56 -15.06 -7.54
N GLU A 62 -18.09 -15.26 -6.33
CA GLU A 62 -19.50 -15.04 -6.03
C GLU A 62 -19.91 -13.58 -6.26
N VAL A 63 -19.10 -12.62 -5.80
CA VAL A 63 -19.33 -11.19 -6.04
C VAL A 63 -19.29 -10.88 -7.54
N SER A 64 -18.34 -11.45 -8.28
CA SER A 64 -18.22 -11.24 -9.73
C SER A 64 -19.46 -11.75 -10.48
N ASP A 65 -19.95 -12.93 -10.13
CA ASP A 65 -21.16 -13.52 -10.73
C ASP A 65 -22.41 -12.69 -10.41
N LEU A 66 -22.54 -12.19 -9.18
CA LEU A 66 -23.64 -11.32 -8.78
C LEU A 66 -23.63 -9.99 -9.54
N LEU A 67 -22.45 -9.36 -9.66
CA LEU A 67 -22.29 -8.13 -10.42
C LEU A 67 -22.58 -8.36 -11.91
N ALA A 68 -22.07 -9.44 -12.50
CA ALA A 68 -22.35 -9.79 -13.89
C ALA A 68 -23.86 -9.96 -14.14
N LYS A 69 -24.57 -10.68 -13.27
CA LYS A 69 -26.04 -10.82 -13.35
C LYS A 69 -26.74 -9.46 -13.24
N HIS A 70 -26.32 -8.61 -12.31
CA HIS A 70 -26.91 -7.29 -12.12
C HIS A 70 -26.73 -6.39 -13.36
N TYR A 71 -25.55 -6.37 -13.96
CA TYR A 71 -25.24 -5.49 -15.08
C TYR A 71 -25.62 -6.07 -16.46
N MET A 72 -25.70 -7.39 -16.63
CA MET A 72 -26.12 -8.01 -17.90
C MET A 72 -27.62 -8.26 -18.00
N SER A 73 -28.39 -8.10 -16.90
CA SER A 73 -29.86 -8.18 -16.92
C SER A 73 -30.54 -6.83 -17.19
N LYS A 74 -29.76 -5.79 -17.50
CA LYS A 74 -30.20 -4.42 -17.78
C LYS A 74 -29.78 -4.02 -19.20
#